data_AF-A0A254N824-F1
#
_entry.id   AF-A0A254N824-F1
#
_cell.length_a   1.000
_cell.length_b   1.000
_cell.length_c   1.000
_cell.angle_alpha   90.00
_cell.angle_beta   90.00
_cell.angle_gamma   90.00
#
_symmetry.space_group_name_H-M   'P 1'
#
loop_
_entity.id
_entity.type
_entity.pdbx_description
1 polymer ?
#
loop_
_entity_poly.entity_id
_entity_poly.type
_entity_poly.pdbx_seq_one_letter_code
_entity_poly.pdbx_strand_id
1 'polypeptide(L)'
;MRKRNALNYSTVRSVFDEEADAVGDSYFKVGGAQGTTTLHFPTSVLFRMYRIGQAYGIRQLRYLESDVKIIIGQVEMSAFVKDLYRLLELINDEVLHHHVNLLIAEISRHGAPSAVHVAVATGDYFEPRC
;
A
#
# COMPACT_ATOMS: atom_id res chain seq x y z
N MET A 1 -4.54 -12.79 -21.45
CA MET A 1 -3.59 -11.92 -20.72
C MET A 1 -4.19 -10.53 -20.58
N ARG A 2 -4.52 -10.07 -19.36
CA ARG A 2 -5.00 -8.70 -19.13
C ARG A 2 -3.80 -7.75 -19.27
N LYS A 3 -3.91 -6.76 -20.16
CA LYS A 3 -2.90 -5.71 -20.33
C LYS A 3 -2.66 -5.04 -18.98
N ARG A 4 -1.43 -5.10 -18.48
CA ARG A 4 -0.97 -4.28 -17.35
C ARG A 4 -1.21 -2.83 -17.75
N ASN A 5 -1.93 -2.07 -16.93
CA ASN A 5 -2.01 -0.61 -17.10
C ASN A 5 -0.57 -0.11 -16.99
N ALA A 6 0.03 0.26 -18.13
CA ALA A 6 1.29 0.96 -18.14
C ALA A 6 1.01 2.35 -17.58
N LEU A 7 1.24 2.53 -16.28
CA LEU A 7 1.23 3.84 -15.64
C LEU A 7 2.22 4.73 -16.41
N ASN A 8 1.81 5.96 -16.69
CA ASN A 8 2.62 6.93 -17.42
C ASN A 8 3.93 7.17 -16.64
N TYR A 9 5.07 6.97 -17.31
CA TYR A 9 6.41 7.03 -16.71
C TYR A 9 6.67 8.36 -15.99
N SER A 10 6.07 9.45 -16.47
CA SER A 10 6.14 10.77 -15.83
C SER A 10 5.46 10.83 -14.46
N THR A 11 4.33 10.13 -14.28
CA THR A 11 3.58 10.09 -13.02
C THR A 11 4.30 9.25 -11.97
N VAL A 12 4.93 8.15 -12.40
CA VAL A 12 5.79 7.34 -11.52
C VAL A 12 6.96 8.20 -11.04
N ARG A 13 7.66 8.89 -11.95
CA ARG A 13 8.81 9.74 -11.60
C ARG A 13 8.48 10.97 -10.75
N SER A 14 7.23 11.46 -10.79
CA SER A 14 6.79 12.57 -9.94
C SER A 14 6.39 12.14 -8.53
N VAL A 15 6.05 10.86 -8.34
CA VAL A 15 5.54 10.32 -7.07
C VAL A 15 6.61 9.53 -6.33
N PHE A 16 7.42 8.78 -7.07
CA PHE A 16 8.56 8.01 -6.59
C PHE A 16 9.84 8.78 -6.89
N ASP A 17 10.61 9.09 -5.87
CA ASP A 17 11.91 9.72 -6.00
C ASP A 17 12.97 8.62 -5.98
N GLU A 18 13.57 8.32 -7.13
CA GLU A 18 14.45 7.15 -7.32
C GLU A 18 15.66 7.14 -6.38
N GLU A 19 16.12 8.31 -5.89
CA GLU A 19 17.25 8.40 -4.96
C GLU A 19 16.81 8.29 -3.48
N ALA A 20 15.64 8.81 -3.11
CA ALA A 20 15.11 8.73 -1.74
C ALA A 20 14.42 7.39 -1.45
N ASP A 21 13.87 6.75 -2.48
CA ASP A 21 13.12 5.48 -2.42
C ASP A 21 13.97 4.24 -2.75
N ALA A 22 15.31 4.41 -2.79
CA ALA A 22 16.28 3.36 -3.12
C ALA A 22 16.62 2.44 -1.92
N VAL A 23 16.24 2.82 -0.71
CA VAL A 23 16.54 2.05 0.50
C VAL A 23 15.37 1.11 0.79
N GLY A 24 15.64 -0.16 1.07
CA GLY A 24 14.71 -1.32 1.10
C GLY A 24 13.54 -1.28 2.09
N ASP A 25 13.07 -0.09 2.47
CA ASP A 25 11.91 0.16 3.30
C ASP A 25 10.64 0.22 2.45
N SER A 26 9.61 -0.46 2.95
CA SER A 26 8.30 -0.37 2.34
C SER A 26 7.56 0.86 2.84
N TYR A 27 6.80 1.52 1.97
CA TYR A 27 6.06 2.71 2.36
C TYR A 27 4.75 2.90 1.58
N PHE A 28 3.88 3.72 2.16
CA PHE A 28 2.70 4.28 1.52
C PHE A 28 2.82 5.79 1.45
N LYS A 29 2.68 6.35 0.26
CA LYS A 29 2.58 7.79 0.04
C LYS A 29 1.13 8.12 -0.25
N VAL A 30 0.43 8.66 0.76
CA VAL A 30 -0.99 8.99 0.72
C VAL A 30 -1.13 10.45 0.27
N GLY A 31 -1.82 10.68 -0.84
CA GLY A 31 -2.04 12.01 -1.40
C GLY A 31 -3.52 12.37 -1.48
N GLY A 32 -3.87 13.60 -1.08
CA GLY A 32 -5.24 14.11 -1.12
C GLY A 32 -5.33 15.61 -0.84
N ALA A 33 -6.46 16.05 -0.27
CA ALA A 33 -6.77 17.46 -0.06
C ALA A 33 -5.82 18.16 0.94
N GLN A 34 -5.19 17.40 1.84
CA GLN A 34 -4.26 17.90 2.87
C GLN A 34 -2.78 17.79 2.46
N GLY A 35 -2.51 17.57 1.17
CA GLY A 35 -1.16 17.37 0.66
C GLY A 35 -0.79 15.90 0.58
N THR A 36 0.45 15.57 0.92
CA THR A 36 0.98 14.21 0.81
C THR A 36 1.69 13.81 2.09
N THR A 37 1.53 12.56 2.51
CA THR A 37 2.18 12.02 3.70
C THR A 37 2.72 10.63 3.42
N THR A 38 3.93 10.36 3.87
CA THR A 38 4.60 9.07 3.72
C THR A 38 4.54 8.31 5.04
N LEU A 39 4.02 7.08 4.99
CA LEU A 39 4.03 6.14 6.09
C LEU A 39 5.00 5.01 5.77
N HIS A 40 6.01 4.81 6.63
CA HIS A 40 6.95 3.70 6.49
C HIS A 40 6.43 2.48 7.23
N PHE A 41 6.54 1.31 6.60
CA PHE A 41 6.07 0.03 7.10
C PHE A 41 7.21 -0.99 7.02
N PRO A 42 7.34 -1.89 8.01
CA PRO A 42 8.24 -3.01 7.86
C PRO A 42 7.78 -3.90 6.69
N THR A 43 8.70 -4.26 5.79
CA THR A 43 8.42 -5.16 4.65
C THR A 43 7.80 -6.48 5.09
N SER A 44 8.21 -7.00 6.25
CA SER A 44 7.63 -8.21 6.84
C SER A 44 6.14 -8.05 7.21
N VAL A 45 5.72 -6.88 7.66
CA VAL A 45 4.32 -6.58 7.97
C VAL A 45 3.50 -6.59 6.69
N LEU A 46 3.95 -5.89 5.64
CA LEU A 46 3.23 -5.86 4.35
C LEU A 46 3.12 -7.22 3.70
N PHE A 47 4.23 -7.99 3.71
CA PHE A 47 4.22 -9.34 3.15
C PHE A 47 3.26 -10.27 3.91
N ARG A 48 3.17 -10.16 5.24
CA ARG A 48 2.16 -10.90 6.03
C ARG A 48 0.74 -10.52 5.62
N MET A 49 0.44 -9.22 5.47
CA MET A 49 -0.86 -8.75 5.00
C MET A 49 -1.20 -9.31 3.62
N TYR A 50 -0.24 -9.30 2.69
CA TYR A 50 -0.38 -9.90 1.36
C TYR A 50 -0.73 -11.39 1.43
N ARG A 51 0.03 -12.17 2.22
CA ARG A 51 -0.19 -13.61 2.34
C ARG A 51 -1.54 -13.96 2.96
N ILE A 52 -2.00 -13.19 3.95
CA ILE A 52 -3.35 -13.32 4.50
C ILE A 52 -4.38 -12.98 3.43
N GLY A 53 -4.16 -11.91 2.66
CA GLY A 53 -5.04 -11.54 1.55
C GLY A 53 -5.17 -12.65 0.51
N GLN A 54 -4.08 -13.31 0.15
CA GLN A 54 -4.11 -14.48 -0.72
C GLN A 54 -4.92 -15.64 -0.13
N ALA A 55 -4.71 -15.97 1.14
CA ALA A 55 -5.38 -17.09 1.81
C ALA A 55 -6.91 -16.90 1.91
N TYR A 56 -7.38 -15.65 2.08
CA TYR A 56 -8.80 -15.33 2.25
C TYR A 56 -9.47 -14.69 1.03
N GLY A 57 -8.76 -14.62 -0.11
CA GLY A 57 -9.28 -14.06 -1.35
C GLY A 57 -9.58 -12.55 -1.30
N ILE A 58 -8.81 -11.79 -0.51
CA ILE A 58 -8.91 -10.34 -0.37
C ILE A 58 -8.06 -9.69 -1.47
N ARG A 59 -8.72 -9.29 -2.56
CA ARG A 59 -8.07 -9.05 -3.85
C ARG A 59 -7.15 -7.84 -3.87
N GLN A 60 -7.49 -6.78 -3.16
CA GLN A 60 -6.74 -5.52 -3.21
C GLN A 60 -5.46 -5.56 -2.37
N LEU A 61 -5.29 -6.57 -1.49
CA LEU A 61 -4.03 -6.77 -0.76
C LEU A 61 -2.88 -7.25 -1.68
N ARG A 62 -3.15 -7.58 -2.95
CA ARG A 62 -2.11 -7.83 -3.96
C ARG A 62 -1.16 -6.65 -4.17
N TYR A 63 -1.58 -5.43 -3.81
CA TYR A 63 -0.73 -4.23 -3.90
C TYR A 63 0.41 -4.25 -2.88
N LEU A 64 0.37 -5.19 -1.93
CA LEU A 64 1.36 -5.36 -0.88
C LEU A 64 2.31 -6.55 -1.17
N GLU A 65 2.27 -7.07 -2.40
CA GLU A 65 3.23 -8.07 -2.86
C GLU A 65 4.66 -7.51 -2.76
N SER A 66 5.64 -8.40 -2.58
CA SER A 66 7.06 -8.04 -2.48
C SER A 66 7.56 -7.39 -3.77
N ASP A 67 8.47 -6.42 -3.66
CA ASP A 67 9.11 -5.73 -4.79
C ASP A 67 8.10 -5.12 -5.80
N VAL A 68 7.12 -4.38 -5.29
CA VAL A 68 6.08 -3.73 -6.08
C VAL A 68 6.11 -2.23 -5.89
N LYS A 69 6.06 -1.49 -7.01
CA LYS A 69 5.75 -0.06 -7.05
C LYS A 69 4.46 0.15 -7.83
N ILE A 70 3.41 0.62 -7.16
CA ILE A 70 2.09 0.82 -7.78
C ILE A 70 1.38 2.05 -7.20
N ILE A 71 0.49 2.64 -7.99
CA ILE A 71 -0.40 3.70 -7.54
C ILE A 71 -1.82 3.14 -7.51
N ILE A 72 -2.43 3.16 -6.33
CA ILE A 72 -3.85 2.87 -6.13
C ILE A 72 -4.62 4.16 -6.39
N GLY A 73 -5.32 4.19 -7.53
CA GLY A 73 -6.11 5.35 -7.93
C GLY A 73 -7.46 5.42 -7.21
N GLN A 74 -8.10 6.60 -7.31
CA GLN A 74 -9.39 6.92 -6.68
C GLN A 74 -10.49 5.88 -6.90
N VAL A 75 -10.53 5.24 -8.08
CA VAL A 75 -11.54 4.21 -8.43
C VAL A 75 -11.38 2.94 -7.58
N GLU A 76 -10.15 2.58 -7.24
CA GLU A 76 -9.84 1.34 -6.52
C GLU A 76 -9.76 1.56 -5.00
N MET A 77 -9.63 2.81 -4.55
CA MET A 77 -9.44 3.16 -3.14
C MET A 77 -10.56 2.65 -2.23
N SER A 78 -11.83 2.81 -2.62
CA SER A 78 -12.96 2.33 -1.81
C SER A 78 -12.91 0.81 -1.60
N ALA A 79 -12.52 0.06 -2.64
CA ALA A 79 -12.37 -1.39 -2.54
C ALA A 79 -11.16 -1.76 -1.69
N PHE A 80 -10.05 -1.02 -1.81
CA PHE A 80 -8.85 -1.24 -1.01
C PHE A 80 -9.12 -1.00 0.49
N VAL A 81 -9.77 0.11 0.85
CA VAL A 81 -10.14 0.41 2.24
C VAL A 81 -11.09 -0.65 2.80
N LYS A 82 -12.07 -1.11 2.02
CA LYS A 82 -12.94 -2.22 2.43
C LYS A 82 -12.15 -3.50 2.72
N ASP A 83 -11.18 -3.81 1.88
CA ASP A 83 -10.31 -4.98 2.04
C ASP A 83 -9.39 -4.85 3.28
N LEU A 84 -8.96 -3.64 3.65
CA LEU A 84 -8.23 -3.37 4.89
C LEU A 84 -9.11 -3.59 6.14
N TYR A 85 -10.36 -3.12 6.14
CA TYR A 85 -11.28 -3.42 7.24
C TYR A 85 -11.58 -4.92 7.36
N ARG A 86 -11.79 -5.60 6.24
CA ARG A 86 -11.98 -7.05 6.22
C ARG A 86 -10.76 -7.79 6.77
N LEU A 87 -9.56 -7.28 6.53
CA LEU A 87 -8.34 -7.84 7.11
C LEU A 87 -8.37 -7.74 8.64
N LEU A 88 -8.75 -6.58 9.21
CA LEU A 88 -8.87 -6.39 10.66
C LEU A 88 -9.83 -7.38 11.33
N GLU A 89 -10.92 -7.74 10.65
CA GLU A 89 -11.90 -8.72 11.15
C GLU A 89 -11.35 -10.16 11.21
N LEU A 90 -10.36 -10.48 10.37
CA LEU A 90 -9.83 -11.84 10.22
C LEU A 90 -8.60 -12.11 11.09
N ILE A 91 -7.89 -11.06 11.51
CA ILE A 91 -6.62 -11.17 12.23
C ILE A 91 -6.82 -10.92 13.73
N ASN A 92 -6.11 -11.71 14.53
CA ASN A 92 -5.91 -11.45 15.95
C ASN A 92 -4.41 -11.21 16.21
N ASP A 93 -3.88 -10.15 15.60
CA ASP A 93 -2.47 -9.76 15.69
C ASP A 93 -2.38 -8.25 15.90
N GLU A 94 -1.90 -7.83 17.07
CA GLU A 94 -1.85 -6.42 17.47
C GLU A 94 -0.94 -5.58 16.56
N VAL A 95 0.16 -6.16 16.05
CA VAL A 95 1.11 -5.45 15.19
C VAL A 95 0.46 -5.15 13.85
N LEU A 96 -0.21 -6.14 13.25
CA LEU A 96 -0.95 -5.95 12.00
C LEU A 96 -2.13 -4.98 12.19
N HIS A 97 -2.86 -5.08 13.30
CA HIS A 97 -3.94 -4.14 13.64
C HIS A 97 -3.42 -2.71 13.71
N HIS A 98 -2.31 -2.47 14.41
CA HIS A 98 -1.71 -1.14 14.53
C HIS A 98 -1.43 -0.52 13.16
N HIS A 99 -0.73 -1.26 12.30
CA HIS A 99 -0.30 -0.80 10.98
C HIS A 99 -1.48 -0.59 10.01
N VAL A 100 -2.46 -1.49 10.01
CA VAL A 100 -3.66 -1.35 9.19
C VAL A 100 -4.49 -0.14 9.63
N ASN A 101 -4.69 0.04 10.94
CA ASN A 101 -5.41 1.20 11.46
C ASN A 101 -4.69 2.52 11.16
N LEU A 102 -3.36 2.55 11.25
CA LEU A 102 -2.56 3.72 10.86
C LEU A 102 -2.81 4.10 9.40
N LEU A 103 -2.77 3.13 8.49
CA LEU A 103 -3.02 3.37 7.06
C LEU A 103 -4.46 3.87 6.80
N ILE A 104 -5.45 3.25 7.43
CA ILE A 104 -6.86 3.65 7.29
C ILE A 104 -7.08 5.07 7.82
N ALA A 105 -6.52 5.38 8.99
CA ALA A 105 -6.63 6.70 9.60
C ALA A 105 -6.02 7.78 8.70
N GLU A 106 -4.85 7.50 8.12
CA GLU A 106 -4.17 8.42 7.23
C GLU A 106 -4.93 8.64 5.92
N ILE A 107 -5.46 7.58 5.29
CA ILE A 107 -6.33 7.71 4.11
C ILE A 107 -7.53 8.61 4.43
N SER A 108 -8.18 8.36 5.57
CA SER A 108 -9.36 9.11 6.00
C SER A 108 -9.05 10.59 6.28
N ARG A 109 -7.85 10.87 6.83
CA ARG A 109 -7.37 12.23 7.09
C ARG A 109 -7.21 13.04 5.80
N HIS A 110 -6.77 12.43 4.71
CA HIS A 110 -6.58 13.08 3.42
C HIS A 110 -7.87 13.28 2.62
N GLY A 111 -8.97 12.64 3.03
CA GLY A 111 -10.31 12.88 2.50
C GLY A 111 -11.12 11.60 2.27
N ALA A 112 -12.24 11.73 1.56
CA ALA A 112 -13.01 10.57 1.13
C ALA A 112 -12.17 9.69 0.18
N PRO A 113 -12.35 8.36 0.17
CA PRO A 113 -11.59 7.45 -0.70
C PRO A 113 -11.64 7.83 -2.20
N SER A 114 -12.72 8.47 -2.65
CA SER A 114 -12.87 8.96 -4.03
C SER A 114 -11.99 10.16 -4.38
N ALA A 115 -11.41 10.84 -3.38
CA ALA A 115 -10.56 12.01 -3.55
C ALA A 115 -9.08 11.74 -3.19
N VAL A 116 -8.77 10.51 -2.75
CA VAL A 116 -7.44 10.11 -2.29
C VAL A 116 -6.79 9.16 -3.29
N HIS A 117 -5.47 9.21 -3.38
CA HIS A 117 -4.67 8.21 -4.06
C HIS A 117 -3.54 7.75 -3.14
N VAL A 118 -3.07 6.52 -3.34
CA VAL A 118 -1.99 5.95 -2.54
C VAL A 118 -0.94 5.36 -3.46
N ALA A 119 0.27 5.90 -3.42
CA ALA A 119 1.44 5.21 -3.97
C ALA A 119 1.95 4.21 -2.94
N VAL A 120 2.24 3.00 -3.41
CA VAL A 120 2.78 1.90 -2.61
C VAL A 120 4.13 1.54 -3.21
N ALA A 121 5.14 1.47 -2.34
CA ALA A 121 6.41 0.81 -2.63
C ALA A 121 6.64 -0.27 -1.58
N THR A 122 6.88 -1.50 -2.00
CA THR A 122 7.28 -2.58 -1.11
C THR A 122 8.72 -2.97 -1.38
N GLY A 123 9.48 -3.19 -0.30
CA GLY A 123 10.83 -3.74 -0.40
C GLY A 123 10.82 -5.21 -0.79
N ASP A 124 12.00 -5.76 -1.09
CA ASP A 124 12.16 -7.19 -1.30
C ASP A 124 12.16 -7.94 0.04
N TYR A 125 11.14 -8.75 0.27
CA TYR A 125 11.03 -9.59 1.46
C TYR A 125 12.03 -10.75 1.45
N PHE A 126 12.46 -11.21 0.28
CA PHE A 126 13.33 -12.38 0.11
C PHE A 126 14.81 -12.03 0.10
N GLU A 127 15.15 -10.75 0.00
CA GLU A 127 16.54 -10.31 0.02
C GLU A 127 17.16 -10.54 1.42
N PRO A 128 18.34 -11.19 1.51
CA PRO A 128 19.02 -11.38 2.78
C PRO A 128 19.36 -10.02 3.39
N ARG A 129 18.83 -9.73 4.58
CA ARG A 129 19.25 -8.55 5.34
C ARG A 129 20.65 -8.82 5.88
N CYS A 130 21.65 -8.20 5.26
CA CYS A 130 23.05 -8.21 5.69
C CYS A 130 23.23 -7.55 7.06
#